data_AF-A0A962VPC1-F1
#
_entry.id   AF-A0A962VPC1-F1
#
_cell.length_a   1.000
_cell.length_b   1.000
_cell.length_c   1.000
_cell.angle_alpha   90.00
_cell.angle_beta   90.00
_cell.angle_gamma   90.00
#
_symmetry.space_group_name_H-M   'P 1'
#
loop_
_entity.id
_entity.type
_entity.pdbx_description
1 polymer ?
#
loop_
_entity_poly.entity_id
_entity_poly.type
_entity_poly.pdbx_seq_one_letter_code
_entity_poly.pdbx_strand_id
1 'polypeptide(L)'
;MDKTLYRVTLTGELASGFSRQAVFASLARLFEVSAAEIARLIDNGECAIDGLLGARDAGALQQRLELLGARARIDRATVEFLDDEPAGGLLHLPRHQDATSAGLMHCPACGHEQLVAPRCDDCGIVFADYNRQRSGGGKGRADSPRAHPPRRTQRARAARDIHAVAHERWRNDWMDEDEGVPTEQYHVNLFMGSNSSHLSEACEKLMLGRRTRFKPSWIGGAVFSPFLWAMYRKMWAWGTVIFVFEILLPVVLITLGAQDGVSNKVSYLGLFLLLANRLFWPAIFKSLYCRHARRTIMYLHRLSPTFASDIDIATRGGTSRTSAFVGMVLAIVVSLLAWSIVDTLHAKFMRSRPAFSLPAELTQPNAQPTTSPATGRQDELLVNENKWVATRNKLRLLGQRVNAWLVDGGRSADMAQVDIDTIAKALALGSQDTLDGWDRRIRFRAEGNGYRLISAGPDGQFGNTDDVEYRRIVER
;
A
#
# COMPACT_ATOMS: atom_id res chain seq x y z
N MET A 1 -11.57 -8.76 -64.28
CA MET A 1 -10.70 -8.29 -63.18
C MET A 1 -10.12 -9.53 -62.53
N ASP A 2 -8.84 -9.80 -62.78
CA ASP A 2 -8.15 -10.96 -62.20
C ASP A 2 -8.08 -10.79 -60.69
N LYS A 3 -8.76 -11.69 -59.96
CA LYS A 3 -8.66 -11.74 -58.50
C LYS A 3 -7.30 -12.35 -58.16
N THR A 4 -6.29 -11.49 -58.03
CA THR A 4 -5.00 -11.89 -57.46
C THR A 4 -5.23 -12.28 -56.00
N LEU A 5 -4.98 -13.55 -55.70
CA LEU A 5 -5.08 -14.13 -54.37
C LEU A 5 -3.69 -14.19 -53.75
N TYR A 6 -3.63 -14.02 -52.44
CA TYR A 6 -2.39 -13.96 -51.68
C TYR A 6 -2.44 -15.00 -50.57
N ARG A 7 -1.29 -15.62 -50.29
CA ARG A 7 -1.08 -16.54 -49.17
C ARG A 7 -0.14 -15.86 -48.17
N VAL A 8 -0.44 -15.97 -46.89
CA VAL A 8 0.41 -15.43 -45.82
C VAL A 8 1.18 -16.58 -45.18
N THR A 9 2.50 -16.47 -45.15
CA THR A 9 3.42 -17.50 -44.64
C THR A 9 4.16 -16.93 -43.44
N LEU A 10 4.14 -17.63 -42.31
CA LEU A 10 4.97 -17.31 -41.15
C LEU A 10 6.41 -17.74 -41.44
N THR A 11 7.36 -16.83 -41.28
CA THR A 11 8.79 -17.07 -41.61
C THR A 11 9.54 -17.86 -40.53
N GLY A 12 8.92 -18.09 -39.38
CA GLY A 12 9.56 -18.66 -38.19
C GLY A 12 10.40 -17.67 -37.38
N GLU A 13 10.68 -16.48 -37.92
CA GLU A 13 11.43 -15.43 -37.22
C GLU A 13 10.52 -14.60 -36.28
N LEU A 14 11.06 -14.26 -35.11
CA LEU A 14 10.41 -13.39 -34.13
C LEU A 14 10.89 -11.94 -34.30
N ALA A 15 9.98 -10.99 -34.14
CA ALA A 15 10.34 -9.57 -34.13
C ALA A 15 11.19 -9.23 -32.89
N SER A 16 12.17 -8.34 -33.06
CA SER A 16 13.05 -7.90 -31.98
C SER A 16 12.26 -7.25 -30.84
N GLY A 17 12.55 -7.63 -29.60
CA GLY A 17 11.93 -7.04 -28.40
C GLY A 17 10.72 -7.82 -27.86
N PHE A 18 10.27 -8.89 -28.53
CA PHE A 18 9.23 -9.77 -28.03
C PHE A 18 9.81 -11.05 -27.41
N SER A 19 9.21 -11.52 -26.30
CA SER A 19 9.61 -12.79 -25.70
C SER A 19 8.97 -13.96 -26.45
N ARG A 20 9.76 -15.00 -26.75
CA ARG A 20 9.30 -16.19 -27.49
C ARG A 20 8.03 -16.81 -26.91
N GLN A 21 7.95 -16.89 -25.58
CA GLN A 21 6.79 -17.43 -24.88
C GLN A 21 5.53 -16.57 -25.05
N ALA A 22 5.66 -15.23 -25.05
CA ALA A 22 4.52 -14.33 -25.21
C ALA A 22 3.99 -14.35 -26.66
N VAL A 23 4.88 -14.44 -27.66
CA VAL A 23 4.49 -14.57 -29.07
C VAL A 23 3.73 -15.88 -29.29
N PHE A 24 4.25 -17.01 -28.80
CA PHE A 24 3.57 -18.31 -28.95
C PHE A 24 2.22 -18.36 -28.26
N ALA A 25 2.09 -17.79 -27.06
CA ALA A 25 0.80 -17.68 -26.37
C ALA A 25 -0.20 -16.80 -27.14
N SER A 26 0.28 -15.80 -27.86
CA SER A 26 -0.57 -14.87 -28.63
C SER A 26 -1.01 -15.49 -29.96
N LEU A 27 -0.12 -16.18 -30.66
CA LEU A 27 -0.44 -16.94 -31.87
C LEU A 27 -1.37 -18.12 -31.58
N ALA A 28 -1.13 -18.86 -30.49
CA ALA A 28 -2.01 -19.93 -30.01
C ALA A 28 -3.46 -19.45 -29.83
N ARG A 29 -3.64 -18.22 -29.32
CA ARG A 29 -4.97 -17.61 -29.18
C ARG A 29 -5.57 -17.19 -30.52
N LEU A 30 -4.75 -16.74 -31.47
CA LEU A 30 -5.22 -16.27 -32.78
C LEU A 30 -5.73 -17.43 -33.64
N PHE A 31 -5.02 -18.56 -33.61
CA PHE A 31 -5.32 -19.75 -34.42
C PHE A 31 -6.07 -20.85 -33.64
N GLU A 32 -6.42 -20.60 -32.38
CA GLU A 32 -7.12 -21.55 -31.50
C GLU A 32 -6.42 -22.93 -31.36
N VAL A 33 -5.09 -22.94 -31.45
CA VAL A 33 -4.23 -24.13 -31.32
C VAL A 33 -3.32 -24.03 -30.10
N SER A 34 -2.72 -25.16 -29.68
CA SER A 34 -1.86 -25.17 -28.50
C SER A 34 -0.54 -24.44 -28.74
N ALA A 35 0.02 -23.80 -27.70
CA ALA A 35 1.32 -23.12 -27.81
C ALA A 35 2.48 -24.10 -28.12
N ALA A 36 2.34 -25.37 -27.73
CA ALA A 36 3.31 -26.42 -28.06
C ALA A 36 3.27 -26.81 -29.54
N GLU A 37 2.09 -26.77 -30.16
CA GLU A 37 1.91 -27.03 -31.58
C GLU A 37 2.40 -25.86 -32.43
N ILE A 38 2.11 -24.62 -32.03
CA ILE A 38 2.71 -23.42 -32.64
C ILE A 38 4.24 -23.44 -32.54
N ALA A 39 4.79 -23.83 -31.39
CA ALA A 39 6.23 -23.95 -31.22
C ALA A 39 6.83 -24.97 -32.19
N ARG A 40 6.22 -26.16 -32.32
CA ARG A 40 6.66 -27.19 -33.29
C ARG A 40 6.58 -26.70 -34.73
N LEU A 41 5.52 -26.00 -35.10
CA LEU A 41 5.34 -25.48 -36.47
C LEU A 41 6.36 -24.40 -36.81
N ILE A 42 6.66 -23.50 -35.87
CA ILE A 42 7.67 -22.44 -36.04
C ILE A 42 9.09 -23.01 -36.02
N ASP A 43 9.36 -24.01 -35.18
CA ASP A 43 10.67 -24.69 -35.13
C ASP A 43 10.95 -25.52 -36.39
N ASN A 44 9.91 -25.96 -37.09
CA ASN A 44 10.01 -26.67 -38.37
C ASN A 44 10.22 -25.73 -39.58
N GLY A 45 10.28 -24.41 -39.36
CA GLY A 45 10.58 -23.41 -40.38
C GLY A 45 9.36 -22.61 -40.83
N GLU A 46 9.22 -22.43 -42.16
CA GLU A 46 8.13 -21.64 -42.73
C GLU A 46 6.79 -22.38 -42.62
N CYS A 47 5.75 -21.71 -42.10
CA CYS A 47 4.43 -22.28 -41.88
C CYS A 47 3.37 -21.45 -42.62
N ALA A 48 2.66 -22.09 -43.56
CA ALA A 48 1.62 -21.43 -44.34
C ALA A 48 0.30 -21.35 -43.55
N ILE A 49 -0.34 -20.19 -43.59
CA ILE A 49 -1.68 -20.00 -43.04
C ILE A 49 -2.71 -20.37 -44.11
N ASP A 50 -3.69 -21.19 -43.73
CA ASP A 50 -4.76 -21.63 -44.62
C ASP A 50 -5.70 -20.47 -44.97
N GLY A 51 -6.04 -20.39 -46.25
CA GLY A 51 -6.93 -19.37 -46.80
C GLY A 51 -6.22 -18.47 -47.82
N LEU A 52 -6.77 -18.45 -49.03
CA LEU A 52 -6.42 -17.46 -50.03
C LEU A 52 -7.12 -16.14 -49.70
N LEU A 53 -6.32 -15.10 -49.46
CA LEU A 53 -6.79 -13.78 -49.03
C LEU A 53 -6.69 -12.77 -50.18
N GLY A 54 -7.56 -11.75 -50.16
CA GLY A 54 -7.38 -10.57 -51.02
C GLY A 54 -6.18 -9.75 -50.56
N ALA A 55 -5.63 -8.90 -51.43
CA ALA A 55 -4.43 -8.09 -51.15
C ALA A 55 -4.54 -7.27 -49.85
N ARG A 56 -5.72 -6.70 -49.56
CA ARG A 56 -5.97 -5.92 -48.34
C ARG A 56 -5.99 -6.80 -47.09
N ASP A 57 -6.64 -7.95 -47.17
CA ASP A 57 -6.80 -8.86 -46.03
C ASP A 57 -5.47 -9.55 -45.68
N ALA A 58 -4.67 -9.89 -46.69
CA ALA A 58 -3.31 -10.41 -46.51
C ALA A 58 -2.42 -9.38 -45.81
N GLY A 59 -2.49 -8.10 -46.21
CA GLY A 59 -1.77 -7.00 -45.56
C GLY A 59 -2.20 -6.79 -44.11
N ALA A 60 -3.51 -6.79 -43.84
CA ALA A 60 -4.04 -6.65 -42.48
C ALA A 60 -3.62 -7.82 -41.57
N LEU A 61 -3.60 -9.05 -42.11
CA LEU A 61 -3.14 -10.22 -41.37
C LEU A 61 -1.63 -10.15 -41.09
N GLN A 62 -0.81 -9.76 -42.08
CA GLN A 62 0.64 -9.59 -41.89
C GLN A 62 0.93 -8.57 -40.78
N GLN A 63 0.33 -7.39 -40.84
CA GLN A 63 0.56 -6.33 -39.84
C GLN A 63 0.15 -6.79 -38.43
N ARG A 64 -0.95 -7.55 -38.31
CA ARG A 64 -1.38 -8.12 -37.03
C ARG A 64 -0.39 -9.14 -36.48
N LEU A 65 0.15 -10.01 -37.33
CA LEU A 65 1.16 -10.99 -36.92
C LEU A 65 2.43 -10.29 -36.45
N GLU A 66 2.87 -9.24 -37.14
CA GLU A 66 4.03 -8.44 -36.75
C GLU A 66 3.83 -7.71 -35.42
N LEU A 67 2.64 -7.16 -35.16
CA LEU A 67 2.28 -6.55 -33.88
C LEU A 67 2.28 -7.56 -32.72
N LEU A 68 1.98 -8.83 -33.01
CA LEU A 68 2.09 -9.93 -32.04
C LEU A 68 3.52 -10.47 -31.90
N GLY A 69 4.48 -9.89 -32.63
CA GLY A 69 5.89 -10.24 -32.57
C GLY A 69 6.32 -11.37 -33.50
N ALA A 70 5.49 -11.76 -34.49
CA ALA A 70 5.79 -12.80 -35.47
C ALA A 70 5.98 -12.22 -36.88
N ARG A 71 7.09 -12.55 -37.56
CA ARG A 71 7.33 -12.09 -38.94
C ARG A 71 6.57 -12.94 -39.95
N ALA A 72 5.82 -12.29 -40.83
CA ALA A 72 5.05 -12.93 -41.89
C ALA A 72 5.44 -12.36 -43.27
N ARG A 73 5.44 -13.24 -44.28
CA ARG A 73 5.64 -12.91 -45.70
C ARG A 73 4.33 -13.11 -46.46
N ILE A 74 4.06 -12.24 -47.43
CA ILE A 74 2.92 -12.37 -48.33
C ILE A 74 3.43 -12.88 -49.67
N ASP A 75 2.95 -14.05 -50.08
CA ASP A 75 3.27 -14.67 -51.36
C ASP A 75 2.05 -14.56 -52.30
N ARG A 76 2.28 -14.24 -53.58
CA ARG A 76 1.21 -14.21 -54.60
C ARG A 76 0.87 -15.64 -54.98
N ALA A 77 -0.38 -16.04 -54.79
CA ALA A 77 -0.85 -17.36 -55.16
C ALA A 77 -1.36 -17.33 -56.61
N THR A 78 -0.62 -17.99 -57.51
CA THR A 78 -1.13 -18.33 -58.85
C THR A 78 -1.91 -19.64 -58.72
N VAL A 79 -3.15 -19.69 -59.23
CA VAL A 79 -4.13 -20.79 -59.07
C VAL A 79 -3.63 -22.15 -59.62
N GLU A 80 -2.45 -22.20 -60.25
CA GLU A 80 -1.84 -23.40 -60.84
C GLU A 80 -1.03 -24.26 -59.85
N PHE A 81 -0.82 -23.84 -58.60
CA PHE A 81 -0.07 -24.60 -57.58
C PHE A 81 -0.96 -25.13 -56.43
N LEU A 82 -2.05 -25.84 -56.77
CA LEU A 82 -2.90 -26.47 -55.76
C LEU A 82 -2.38 -27.83 -55.26
N ASP A 83 -1.30 -28.38 -55.84
CA ASP A 83 -0.78 -29.72 -55.49
C ASP A 83 0.66 -29.76 -54.93
N ASP A 84 1.38 -28.63 -54.85
CA ASP A 84 2.67 -28.58 -54.14
C ASP A 84 2.43 -28.16 -52.68
N GLU A 85 2.22 -29.16 -51.82
CA GLU A 85 2.28 -29.05 -50.36
C GLU A 85 3.66 -28.52 -49.93
N PRO A 86 3.78 -27.30 -49.35
CA PRO A 86 4.98 -26.97 -48.59
C PRO A 86 5.03 -27.90 -47.38
N ALA A 87 6.19 -28.52 -47.13
CA ALA A 87 6.41 -29.54 -46.09
C ALA A 87 6.23 -29.08 -44.62
N GLY A 88 5.53 -27.97 -44.36
CA GLY A 88 5.30 -27.38 -43.04
C GLY A 88 3.80 -27.23 -42.77
N GLY A 89 3.35 -27.77 -41.62
CA GLY A 89 1.92 -27.91 -41.30
C GLY A 89 1.10 -26.64 -41.45
N LEU A 90 -0.15 -26.79 -41.91
CA LEU A 90 -1.09 -25.68 -42.14
C LEU A 90 -1.70 -25.15 -40.84
N LEU A 91 -1.77 -23.82 -40.68
CA LEU A 91 -2.55 -23.16 -39.63
C LEU A 91 -3.89 -22.66 -40.16
N HIS A 92 -5.00 -23.17 -39.63
CA HIS A 92 -6.33 -22.79 -40.09
C HIS A 92 -6.87 -21.54 -39.37
N LEU A 93 -7.29 -20.51 -40.11
CA LEU A 93 -8.11 -19.46 -39.51
C LEU A 93 -9.54 -19.98 -39.31
N PRO A 94 -10.18 -19.76 -38.15
CA PRO A 94 -11.57 -20.14 -37.92
C PRO A 94 -12.50 -19.52 -38.98
N ARG A 95 -13.09 -20.35 -39.85
CA ARG A 95 -14.06 -19.92 -40.87
C ARG A 95 -15.44 -19.72 -40.25
N HIS A 96 -15.86 -18.48 -40.02
CA HIS A 96 -17.28 -18.16 -39.81
C HIS A 96 -17.91 -17.71 -41.14
N GLN A 97 -18.82 -18.53 -41.67
CA GLN A 97 -19.61 -18.25 -42.87
C GLN A 97 -20.61 -17.11 -42.63
N ASP A 98 -20.30 -15.96 -43.24
CA ASP A 98 -21.16 -15.10 -44.05
C ASP A 98 -20.67 -13.67 -43.90
N ALA A 99 -19.72 -13.34 -44.77
CA ALA A 99 -19.30 -11.98 -45.01
C ALA A 99 -20.47 -11.24 -45.65
N THR A 100 -20.65 -9.96 -45.37
CA THR A 100 -20.87 -9.09 -46.53
C THR A 100 -19.63 -8.26 -46.77
N SER A 101 -18.64 -9.04 -47.24
CA SER A 101 -17.52 -8.69 -48.11
C SER A 101 -16.43 -7.76 -47.58
N ALA A 102 -15.85 -8.16 -46.45
CA ALA A 102 -14.45 -7.93 -45.99
C ALA A 102 -14.31 -8.28 -44.49
N GLY A 103 -15.41 -8.69 -43.84
CA GLY A 103 -15.42 -8.98 -42.42
C GLY A 103 -15.32 -7.73 -41.56
N LEU A 104 -15.40 -6.51 -42.10
CA LEU A 104 -15.37 -5.29 -41.29
C LEU A 104 -16.77 -4.88 -40.82
N MET A 105 -16.85 -4.45 -39.57
CA MET A 105 -17.99 -3.83 -38.91
C MET A 105 -17.55 -2.54 -38.21
N HIS A 106 -18.46 -1.58 -38.08
CA HIS A 106 -18.20 -0.36 -37.33
C HIS A 106 -18.73 -0.50 -35.90
N CYS A 107 -17.94 -0.08 -34.93
CA CYS A 107 -18.37 -0.06 -33.54
C CYS A 107 -19.54 0.93 -33.36
N PRO A 108 -20.71 0.51 -32.87
CA PRO A 108 -21.86 1.40 -32.70
C PRO A 108 -21.68 2.42 -31.56
N ALA A 109 -20.64 2.28 -30.72
CA ALA A 109 -20.33 3.24 -29.67
C ALA A 109 -19.31 4.31 -30.09
N CYS A 110 -18.20 3.92 -30.75
CA CYS A 110 -17.13 4.85 -31.09
C CYS A 110 -16.89 5.05 -32.59
N GLY A 111 -17.54 4.25 -33.45
CA GLY A 111 -17.38 4.33 -34.92
C GLY A 111 -16.15 3.64 -35.48
N HIS A 112 -15.30 3.03 -34.64
CA HIS A 112 -14.08 2.34 -35.07
C HIS A 112 -14.39 1.18 -36.04
N GLU A 113 -13.69 1.13 -37.18
CA GLU A 113 -13.83 0.11 -38.21
C GLU A 113 -12.91 -1.08 -37.89
N GLN A 114 -13.48 -2.27 -37.71
CA GLN A 114 -12.74 -3.45 -37.25
C GLN A 114 -13.35 -4.72 -37.83
N LEU A 115 -12.62 -5.85 -37.78
CA LEU A 115 -13.20 -7.12 -38.18
C LEU A 115 -14.36 -7.56 -37.23
N VAL A 116 -15.30 -8.37 -37.72
CA VAL A 116 -16.44 -8.86 -36.96
C VAL A 116 -15.93 -9.64 -35.75
N ALA A 117 -16.12 -9.03 -34.58
CA ALA A 117 -15.69 -9.55 -33.30
C ALA A 117 -16.82 -9.31 -32.28
N PRO A 118 -16.92 -10.07 -31.19
CA PRO A 118 -17.94 -9.85 -30.16
C PRO A 118 -17.71 -8.56 -29.35
N ARG A 119 -16.51 -7.95 -29.45
CA ARG A 119 -16.09 -6.75 -28.73
C ARG A 119 -15.39 -5.75 -29.65
N CYS A 120 -15.45 -4.47 -29.29
CA CYS A 120 -14.67 -3.46 -29.98
C CYS A 120 -13.19 -3.51 -29.56
N ASP A 121 -12.26 -3.49 -30.51
CA ASP A 121 -10.82 -3.53 -30.23
C ASP A 121 -10.28 -2.19 -29.71
N ASP A 122 -10.93 -1.08 -30.07
CA ASP A 122 -10.54 0.26 -29.64
C ASP A 122 -11.20 0.65 -28.29
N CYS A 123 -12.54 0.68 -28.23
CA CYS A 123 -13.25 1.13 -27.02
C CYS A 123 -13.68 0.00 -26.08
N GLY A 124 -13.46 -1.26 -26.44
CA GLY A 124 -13.67 -2.41 -25.54
C GLY A 124 -15.13 -2.81 -25.29
N ILE A 125 -16.12 -2.16 -25.91
CA ILE A 125 -17.53 -2.49 -25.68
C ILE A 125 -17.89 -3.86 -26.23
N VAL A 126 -18.74 -4.61 -25.51
CA VAL A 126 -19.32 -5.86 -26.01
C VAL A 126 -20.61 -5.53 -26.76
N PHE A 127 -20.67 -5.81 -28.06
CA PHE A 127 -21.76 -5.34 -28.93
C PHE A 127 -23.15 -5.84 -28.49
N ALA A 128 -23.23 -7.08 -27.98
CA ALA A 128 -24.48 -7.66 -27.47
C ALA A 128 -25.04 -6.91 -26.24
N ASP A 129 -24.17 -6.42 -25.35
CA ASP A 129 -24.60 -5.69 -24.14
C ASP A 129 -24.97 -4.25 -24.46
N TYR A 130 -24.19 -3.61 -25.33
CA TYR A 130 -24.47 -2.27 -25.82
C TYR A 130 -25.84 -2.19 -26.50
N ASN A 131 -26.16 -3.16 -27.37
CA ASN A 131 -27.45 -3.22 -28.06
C ASN A 131 -28.62 -3.50 -27.10
N ARG A 132 -28.44 -4.36 -26.08
CA ARG A 132 -29.48 -4.63 -25.07
C ARG A 132 -29.84 -3.39 -24.24
N GLN A 133 -28.85 -2.57 -23.87
CA GLN A 133 -29.09 -1.34 -23.10
C GLN A 133 -29.86 -0.30 -23.91
N ARG A 134 -29.58 -0.21 -25.22
CA ARG A 134 -30.27 0.71 -26.11
C ARG A 134 -31.71 0.28 -26.41
N SER A 135 -31.95 -1.03 -26.57
CA SER A 135 -33.30 -1.57 -26.78
C SER A 135 -34.18 -1.52 -25.51
N GLY A 136 -33.57 -1.54 -24.32
CA GLY A 136 -34.29 -1.49 -23.04
C GLY A 136 -34.79 -0.11 -22.59
N GLY A 137 -34.36 0.98 -23.26
CA GLY A 137 -34.71 2.36 -22.91
C GLY A 137 -35.91 2.95 -23.65
N GLY A 138 -36.55 2.22 -24.57
CA GLY A 138 -37.58 2.75 -25.45
C GLY A 138 -38.85 1.91 -25.47
N LYS A 139 -39.71 2.05 -24.46
CA LYS A 139 -41.18 1.86 -24.56
C LYS A 139 -41.86 2.31 -23.28
N GLY A 140 -42.24 3.58 -23.25
CA GLY A 140 -43.24 4.11 -22.33
C GLY A 140 -44.55 4.37 -23.05
N ARG A 141 -45.64 3.89 -22.43
CA ARG A 141 -47.03 4.40 -22.51
C ARG A 141 -48.01 3.70 -23.48
N ALA A 142 -48.87 2.86 -22.90
CA ALA A 142 -50.33 2.88 -23.11
C ALA A 142 -51.03 2.14 -21.94
N ASP A 143 -52.01 2.80 -21.34
CA ASP A 143 -52.85 2.39 -20.21
C ASP A 143 -53.84 1.26 -20.53
N SER A 144 -54.07 0.33 -19.60
CA SER A 144 -55.38 0.10 -18.93
C SER A 144 -55.48 -1.26 -18.19
N PRO A 145 -56.43 -1.42 -17.23
CA PRO A 145 -56.32 -2.35 -16.11
C PRO A 145 -57.26 -3.57 -16.15
N ARG A 146 -56.98 -4.49 -15.20
CA ARG A 146 -57.76 -5.64 -14.68
C ARG A 146 -57.69 -6.97 -15.46
N ALA A 147 -57.17 -8.01 -14.80
CA ALA A 147 -57.97 -9.02 -14.06
C ALA A 147 -57.03 -10.10 -13.48
N HIS A 148 -57.26 -10.51 -12.23
CA HIS A 148 -56.70 -11.76 -11.68
C HIS A 148 -57.53 -12.95 -12.15
N PRO A 149 -56.90 -14.12 -12.40
CA PRO A 149 -57.24 -15.31 -11.60
C PRO A 149 -55.95 -16.17 -11.32
N PRO A 150 -56.02 -17.39 -10.74
CA PRO A 150 -55.45 -17.64 -9.43
C PRO A 150 -54.11 -18.40 -9.46
N ARG A 151 -53.34 -18.11 -8.40
CA ARG A 151 -52.27 -18.87 -7.73
C ARG A 151 -51.96 -20.27 -8.32
N ARG A 152 -51.00 -20.31 -9.24
CA ARG A 152 -50.19 -21.50 -9.54
C ARG A 152 -48.88 -21.38 -8.76
N THR A 153 -48.57 -22.39 -7.96
CA THR A 153 -47.31 -22.54 -7.21
C THR A 153 -46.14 -22.56 -8.18
N GLN A 154 -45.56 -21.39 -8.46
CA GLN A 154 -44.25 -21.28 -9.09
C GLN A 154 -43.21 -21.70 -8.05
N ARG A 155 -42.64 -22.89 -8.25
CA ARG A 155 -41.27 -23.22 -7.85
C ARG A 155 -40.40 -21.98 -8.05
N ALA A 156 -39.74 -21.55 -6.98
CA ALA A 156 -38.83 -20.43 -6.98
C ALA A 156 -37.91 -20.52 -8.20
N ARG A 157 -38.05 -19.57 -9.14
CA ARG A 157 -37.03 -19.32 -10.15
C ARG A 157 -35.79 -18.90 -9.36
N ALA A 158 -34.87 -19.83 -9.21
CA ALA A 158 -33.54 -19.58 -8.70
C ALA A 158 -33.00 -18.33 -9.40
N ALA A 159 -32.50 -17.38 -8.61
CA ALA A 159 -31.84 -16.20 -9.11
C ALA A 159 -30.71 -16.67 -10.03
N ARG A 160 -30.84 -16.42 -11.34
CA ARG A 160 -29.79 -16.72 -12.31
C ARG A 160 -28.53 -15.95 -11.89
N ASP A 161 -27.56 -16.72 -11.43
CA ASP A 161 -26.26 -16.24 -11.02
C ASP A 161 -25.57 -15.61 -12.23
N ILE A 162 -24.90 -14.47 -12.02
CA ILE A 162 -24.19 -13.74 -13.08
C ILE A 162 -23.01 -14.57 -13.60
N HIS A 163 -22.55 -15.55 -12.83
CA HIS A 163 -21.50 -16.50 -13.19
C HIS A 163 -21.98 -17.65 -14.09
N ALA A 164 -23.27 -17.98 -14.11
CA ALA A 164 -23.79 -19.07 -14.95
C ALA A 164 -23.73 -18.74 -16.45
N VAL A 165 -23.97 -17.49 -16.81
CA VAL A 165 -24.05 -17.07 -18.23
C VAL A 165 -22.67 -16.95 -18.88
N ALA A 166 -21.61 -16.70 -18.10
CA ALA A 166 -20.24 -16.67 -18.61
C ALA A 166 -19.66 -18.08 -18.85
N HIS A 167 -20.12 -19.08 -18.07
CA HIS A 167 -19.66 -20.47 -18.16
C HIS A 167 -20.46 -21.34 -19.14
N GLU A 168 -21.72 -21.00 -19.48
CA GLU A 168 -22.54 -21.75 -20.45
C GLU A 168 -21.93 -21.88 -21.86
N ARG A 169 -20.87 -21.14 -22.18
CA ARG A 169 -20.16 -21.20 -23.48
C ARG A 169 -18.85 -21.99 -23.45
N TRP A 170 -18.43 -22.46 -22.28
CA TRP A 170 -17.24 -23.30 -22.12
C TRP A 170 -17.67 -24.77 -22.19
N ARG A 171 -16.88 -25.57 -22.89
CA ARG A 171 -17.19 -26.97 -23.23
C ARG A 171 -17.33 -27.79 -21.94
N ASN A 172 -18.55 -28.18 -21.59
CA ASN A 172 -18.89 -28.95 -20.38
C ASN A 172 -18.37 -30.41 -20.38
N ASP A 173 -17.63 -30.82 -21.40
CA ASP A 173 -17.14 -32.22 -21.56
C ASP A 173 -15.93 -32.56 -20.67
N TRP A 174 -15.31 -31.59 -19.98
CA TRP A 174 -14.06 -31.81 -19.21
C TRP A 174 -14.23 -31.77 -17.68
N MET A 175 -15.45 -31.54 -17.18
CA MET A 175 -15.75 -31.54 -15.75
C MET A 175 -16.66 -32.74 -15.49
N ASP A 176 -16.24 -33.65 -14.60
CA ASP A 176 -17.10 -34.73 -14.14
C ASP A 176 -18.43 -34.14 -13.65
N GLU A 177 -19.56 -34.70 -14.08
CA GLU A 177 -20.91 -34.14 -13.86
C GLU A 177 -21.27 -33.94 -12.36
N ASP A 178 -20.45 -34.48 -11.45
CA ASP A 178 -20.60 -34.38 -10.00
C ASP A 178 -19.84 -33.19 -9.35
N GLU A 179 -18.92 -32.51 -10.05
CA GLU A 179 -18.19 -31.35 -9.51
C GLU A 179 -18.98 -30.05 -9.76
N GLY A 180 -19.91 -29.75 -8.82
CA GLY A 180 -20.76 -28.56 -8.88
C GLY A 180 -19.97 -27.24 -9.03
N VAL A 181 -20.50 -26.33 -9.86
CA VAL A 181 -19.92 -25.01 -10.16
C VAL A 181 -19.46 -24.29 -8.88
N PRO A 182 -18.21 -23.77 -8.82
CA PRO A 182 -17.70 -23.06 -7.65
C PRO A 182 -18.61 -21.89 -7.28
N THR A 183 -19.23 -21.97 -6.10
CA THR A 183 -20.13 -20.92 -5.60
C THR A 183 -19.34 -19.66 -5.21
N GLU A 184 -19.97 -18.46 -5.20
CA GLU A 184 -19.33 -17.23 -4.67
C GLU A 184 -18.77 -17.46 -3.26
N GLN A 185 -19.41 -18.35 -2.49
CA GLN A 185 -19.00 -18.75 -1.14
C GLN A 185 -17.67 -19.52 -1.13
N TYR A 186 -17.40 -20.36 -2.12
CA TYR A 186 -16.11 -21.06 -2.25
C TYR A 186 -14.95 -20.06 -2.37
N HIS A 187 -15.05 -19.09 -3.29
CA HIS A 187 -14.03 -18.07 -3.47
C HIS A 187 -13.87 -17.17 -2.23
N VAL A 188 -14.96 -16.87 -1.53
CA VAL A 188 -14.91 -16.08 -0.29
C VAL A 188 -14.21 -16.86 0.82
N ASN A 189 -14.51 -18.16 1.00
CA ASN A 189 -13.83 -19.02 1.95
C ASN A 189 -12.33 -19.13 1.63
N LEU A 190 -11.99 -19.31 0.34
CA LEU A 190 -10.63 -19.36 -0.14
C LEU A 190 -9.88 -18.04 0.14
N PHE A 191 -10.53 -16.90 -0.11
CA PHE A 191 -9.96 -15.58 0.17
C PHE A 191 -9.75 -15.35 1.67
N MET A 192 -10.63 -15.83 2.55
CA MET A 192 -10.49 -15.56 3.99
C MET A 192 -9.53 -16.52 4.71
N GLY A 193 -9.32 -17.71 4.13
CA GLY A 193 -8.47 -18.78 4.65
C GLY A 193 -9.24 -19.75 5.57
N SER A 194 -8.69 -20.96 5.73
CA SER A 194 -9.32 -22.09 6.46
C SER A 194 -9.73 -21.77 7.90
N ASN A 195 -8.98 -20.91 8.60
CA ASN A 195 -9.23 -20.56 10.01
C ASN A 195 -10.27 -19.44 10.21
N SER A 196 -11.13 -19.16 9.23
CA SER A 196 -12.01 -17.99 9.26
C SER A 196 -13.47 -18.26 8.89
N SER A 197 -13.93 -19.50 9.08
CA SER A 197 -15.32 -19.91 8.83
C SER A 197 -16.37 -18.99 9.49
N HIS A 198 -16.13 -18.53 10.72
CA HIS A 198 -17.05 -17.58 11.40
C HIS A 198 -17.15 -16.21 10.71
N LEU A 199 -16.10 -15.79 9.99
CA LEU A 199 -16.14 -14.57 9.18
C LEU A 199 -16.89 -14.79 7.87
N SER A 200 -16.68 -15.93 7.21
CA SER A 200 -17.35 -16.21 5.93
C SER A 200 -18.85 -16.44 6.10
N GLU A 201 -19.29 -17.14 7.15
CA GLU A 201 -20.71 -17.33 7.46
C GLU A 201 -21.41 -15.98 7.71
N ALA A 202 -20.72 -15.05 8.37
CA ALA A 202 -21.27 -13.73 8.60
C ALA A 202 -21.20 -12.82 7.38
N CYS A 203 -20.19 -12.97 6.53
CA CYS A 203 -20.18 -12.30 5.24
C CYS A 203 -21.32 -12.82 4.36
N GLU A 204 -21.62 -14.11 4.37
CA GLU A 204 -22.79 -14.68 3.70
C GLU A 204 -24.08 -14.01 4.18
N LYS A 205 -24.30 -13.92 5.50
CA LYS A 205 -25.45 -13.22 6.10
C LYS A 205 -25.51 -11.73 5.74
N LEU A 206 -24.37 -11.09 5.49
CA LEU A 206 -24.26 -9.69 5.05
C LEU A 206 -24.40 -9.54 3.52
N MET A 207 -24.20 -10.62 2.77
CA MET A 207 -24.19 -10.68 1.30
C MET A 207 -25.45 -11.27 0.67
N LEU A 208 -26.48 -11.61 1.46
CA LEU A 208 -27.81 -12.02 0.94
C LEU A 208 -28.41 -10.93 0.02
N GLY A 209 -28.13 -11.03 -1.29
CA GLY A 209 -28.67 -10.19 -2.37
C GLY A 209 -27.66 -9.26 -3.07
N ARG A 210 -28.16 -8.47 -4.04
CA ARG A 210 -27.34 -7.54 -4.86
C ARG A 210 -26.72 -6.37 -4.08
N ARG A 211 -27.11 -6.15 -2.82
CA ARG A 211 -26.66 -5.03 -1.98
C ARG A 211 -26.13 -5.56 -0.65
N THR A 212 -24.89 -5.17 -0.31
CA THR A 212 -24.33 -5.38 1.03
C THR A 212 -25.14 -4.57 2.03
N ARG A 213 -25.89 -5.23 2.93
CA ARG A 213 -26.57 -4.53 4.02
C ARG A 213 -25.56 -4.27 5.12
N PHE A 214 -25.43 -3.03 5.54
CA PHE A 214 -24.64 -2.70 6.72
C PHE A 214 -25.35 -3.30 7.95
N LYS A 215 -24.70 -4.23 8.63
CA LYS A 215 -25.08 -4.63 9.98
C LYS A 215 -23.88 -4.39 10.89
N PRO A 216 -24.06 -3.63 11.99
CA PRO A 216 -23.02 -3.53 12.99
C PRO A 216 -22.74 -4.92 13.54
N SER A 217 -21.47 -5.25 13.64
CA SER A 217 -21.02 -6.57 14.08
C SER A 217 -19.71 -6.41 14.82
N TRP A 218 -19.55 -7.11 15.93
CA TRP A 218 -18.38 -6.95 16.78
C TRP A 218 -17.27 -7.95 16.39
N ILE A 219 -16.02 -7.46 16.33
CA ILE A 219 -14.83 -8.29 16.14
C ILE A 219 -13.89 -8.06 17.34
N GLY A 220 -13.77 -9.07 18.21
CA GLY A 220 -12.96 -8.96 19.44
C GLY A 220 -11.49 -8.61 19.18
N GLY A 221 -10.87 -9.22 18.17
CA GLY A 221 -9.47 -8.94 17.82
C GLY A 221 -9.20 -7.50 17.39
N ALA A 222 -10.21 -6.81 16.86
CA ALA A 222 -10.08 -5.41 16.45
C ALA A 222 -10.21 -4.42 17.61
N VAL A 223 -10.65 -4.86 18.80
CA VAL A 223 -10.78 -3.97 19.99
C VAL A 223 -9.41 -3.52 20.50
N PHE A 224 -8.42 -4.40 20.43
CA PHE A 224 -7.06 -4.13 20.90
C PHE A 224 -6.23 -3.29 19.92
N SER A 225 -6.42 -3.49 18.62
CA SER A 225 -5.80 -2.66 17.60
C SER A 225 -6.53 -2.82 16.26
N PRO A 226 -7.48 -1.92 15.96
CA PRO A 226 -8.11 -1.80 14.65
C PRO A 226 -7.09 -1.76 13.50
N PHE A 227 -6.04 -0.95 13.68
CA PHE A 227 -4.96 -0.82 12.71
C PHE A 227 -4.24 -2.14 12.42
N LEU A 228 -3.72 -2.80 13.46
CA LEU A 228 -2.99 -4.06 13.26
C LEU A 228 -3.89 -5.15 12.71
N TRP A 229 -5.17 -5.17 13.09
CA TRP A 229 -6.15 -6.10 12.53
C TRP A 229 -6.33 -5.89 11.02
N ALA A 230 -6.48 -4.63 10.58
CA ALA A 230 -6.60 -4.29 9.17
C ALA A 230 -5.34 -4.68 8.37
N MET A 231 -4.16 -4.42 8.93
CA MET A 231 -2.86 -4.75 8.33
C MET A 231 -2.63 -6.26 8.25
N TYR A 232 -2.99 -7.00 9.29
CA TYR A 232 -2.93 -8.46 9.34
C TYR A 232 -3.80 -9.10 8.25
N ARG A 233 -4.92 -8.45 7.88
CA ARG A 233 -5.83 -8.86 6.82
C ARG A 233 -5.54 -8.20 5.46
N LYS A 234 -4.36 -7.60 5.29
CA LYS A 234 -3.88 -6.97 4.05
C LYS A 234 -4.78 -5.85 3.50
N MET A 235 -5.58 -5.20 4.35
CA MET A 235 -6.42 -4.06 3.95
C MET A 235 -5.63 -2.75 4.02
N TRP A 236 -4.55 -2.62 3.25
CA TRP A 236 -3.59 -1.50 3.34
C TRP A 236 -4.25 -0.12 3.31
N ALA A 237 -5.13 0.13 2.33
CA ALA A 237 -5.81 1.42 2.20
C ALA A 237 -6.66 1.77 3.43
N TRP A 238 -7.42 0.81 3.96
CA TRP A 238 -8.19 1.03 5.18
C TRP A 238 -7.27 1.14 6.40
N GLY A 239 -6.22 0.33 6.48
CA GLY A 239 -5.20 0.39 7.52
C GLY A 239 -4.60 1.79 7.63
N THR A 240 -4.25 2.43 6.52
CA THR A 240 -3.76 3.81 6.49
C THR A 240 -4.81 4.80 7.02
N VAL A 241 -6.06 4.71 6.58
CA VAL A 241 -7.15 5.57 7.07
C VAL A 241 -7.32 5.40 8.59
N ILE A 242 -7.34 4.16 9.06
CA ILE A 242 -7.49 3.85 10.48
C ILE A 242 -6.30 4.37 11.28
N PHE A 243 -5.06 4.20 10.79
CA PHE A 243 -3.88 4.75 11.43
C PHE A 243 -3.98 6.27 11.63
N VAL A 244 -4.41 6.98 10.58
CA VAL A 244 -4.55 8.44 10.63
C VAL A 244 -5.60 8.85 11.66
N PHE A 245 -6.78 8.24 11.64
CA PHE A 245 -7.88 8.64 12.53
C PHE A 245 -7.75 8.11 13.96
N GLU A 246 -7.20 6.92 14.15
CA GLU A 246 -7.09 6.27 15.46
C GLU A 246 -5.82 6.69 16.21
N ILE A 247 -4.68 6.80 15.53
CA ILE A 247 -3.38 7.00 16.19
C ILE A 247 -2.87 8.41 15.93
N LEU A 248 -2.68 8.78 14.67
CA LEU A 248 -1.98 10.02 14.32
C LEU A 248 -2.75 11.26 14.79
N LEU A 249 -4.02 11.39 14.39
CA LEU A 249 -4.84 12.56 14.69
C LEU A 249 -5.02 12.74 16.22
N PRO A 250 -5.38 11.71 17.01
CA PRO A 250 -5.51 11.91 18.45
C PRO A 250 -4.19 12.22 19.17
N VAL A 251 -3.08 11.58 18.78
CA VAL A 251 -1.76 11.90 19.35
C VAL A 251 -1.38 13.35 19.06
N VAL A 252 -1.59 13.83 17.83
CA VAL A 252 -1.35 15.24 17.47
C VAL A 252 -2.25 16.17 18.29
N LEU A 253 -3.53 15.86 18.49
CA LEU A 253 -4.43 16.68 19.30
C LEU A 253 -4.03 16.71 20.78
N ILE A 254 -3.65 15.57 21.36
CA ILE A 254 -3.22 15.48 22.77
C ILE A 254 -1.93 16.28 22.98
N THR A 255 -0.97 16.17 22.06
CA THR A 255 0.29 16.89 22.16
C THR A 255 0.12 18.39 22.01
N LEU A 256 -0.68 18.83 21.04
CA LEU A 256 -1.00 20.25 20.88
C LEU A 256 -1.76 20.80 22.10
N GLY A 257 -2.69 20.04 22.66
CA GLY A 257 -3.46 20.51 23.82
C GLY A 257 -2.68 20.45 25.14
N ALA A 258 -1.54 19.74 25.21
CA ALA A 258 -0.66 19.71 26.37
C ALA A 258 0.31 20.90 26.41
N GLN A 259 0.37 21.70 25.35
CA GLN A 259 1.24 22.88 25.28
C GLN A 259 0.62 24.08 25.98
N ASP A 260 1.47 24.87 26.64
CA ASP A 260 1.06 26.10 27.33
C ASP A 260 0.40 27.08 26.36
N GLY A 261 -0.79 27.57 26.71
CA GLY A 261 -1.56 28.53 25.91
C GLY A 261 -2.56 27.92 24.93
N VAL A 262 -2.57 26.58 24.74
CA VAL A 262 -3.63 25.89 24.01
C VAL A 262 -4.72 25.45 24.99
N SER A 263 -5.99 25.49 24.58
CA SER A 263 -7.09 25.07 25.43
C SER A 263 -7.03 23.56 25.73
N ASN A 264 -7.12 23.19 27.00
CA ASN A 264 -7.24 21.79 27.46
C ASN A 264 -8.35 21.00 26.74
N LYS A 265 -9.35 21.69 26.16
CA LYS A 265 -10.41 21.08 25.33
C LYS A 265 -9.84 20.30 24.13
N VAL A 266 -8.71 20.71 23.57
CA VAL A 266 -8.05 20.03 22.45
C VAL A 266 -7.52 18.66 22.90
N SER A 267 -6.89 18.59 24.08
CA SER A 267 -6.44 17.32 24.67
C SER A 267 -7.60 16.38 24.94
N TYR A 268 -8.70 16.90 25.51
CA TYR A 268 -9.89 16.09 25.77
C TYR A 268 -10.54 15.58 24.48
N LEU A 269 -10.53 16.38 23.41
CA LEU A 269 -11.00 15.93 22.10
C LEU A 269 -10.15 14.78 21.55
N GLY A 270 -8.82 14.87 21.68
CA GLY A 270 -7.91 13.80 21.30
C GLY A 270 -8.16 12.51 22.10
N LEU A 271 -8.27 12.61 23.43
CA LEU A 271 -8.61 11.47 24.30
C LEU A 271 -9.99 10.86 23.97
N PHE A 272 -10.99 11.71 23.73
CA PHE A 272 -12.31 11.26 23.31
C PHE A 272 -12.27 10.51 21.98
N LEU A 273 -11.53 11.03 20.99
CA LEU A 273 -11.36 10.35 19.69
C LEU A 273 -10.70 8.98 19.84
N LEU A 274 -9.69 8.83 20.70
CA LEU A 274 -9.10 7.51 20.99
C LEU A 274 -10.16 6.52 21.49
N LEU A 275 -10.97 6.93 22.47
CA LEU A 275 -12.01 6.07 23.05
C LEU A 275 -13.14 5.78 22.05
N ALA A 276 -13.61 6.78 21.32
CA ALA A 276 -14.67 6.63 20.33
C ALA A 276 -14.24 5.70 19.19
N ASN A 277 -13.01 5.84 18.69
CA ASN A 277 -12.47 4.97 17.64
C ASN A 277 -12.37 3.51 18.10
N ARG A 278 -12.10 3.27 19.39
CA ARG A 278 -12.04 1.91 19.96
C ARG A 278 -13.37 1.18 19.97
N LEU A 279 -14.48 1.90 19.96
CA LEU A 279 -15.83 1.32 19.87
C LEU A 279 -16.31 1.28 18.41
N PHE A 280 -15.99 2.31 17.63
CA PHE A 280 -16.47 2.49 16.26
C PHE A 280 -15.90 1.43 15.30
N TRP A 281 -14.58 1.24 15.26
CA TRP A 281 -13.96 0.36 14.27
C TRP A 281 -14.35 -1.12 14.42
N PRO A 282 -14.32 -1.71 15.63
CA PRO A 282 -14.75 -3.10 15.83
C PRO A 282 -16.17 -3.39 15.35
N ALA A 283 -17.07 -2.40 15.43
CA ALA A 283 -18.46 -2.51 14.99
C ALA A 283 -18.62 -2.55 13.46
N ILE A 284 -17.66 -1.99 12.71
CA ILE A 284 -17.76 -1.74 11.26
C ILE A 284 -16.89 -2.69 10.44
N PHE A 285 -15.80 -3.20 11.02
CA PHE A 285 -14.79 -3.93 10.29
C PHE A 285 -15.26 -5.14 9.51
N LYS A 286 -16.21 -5.90 10.05
CA LYS A 286 -16.71 -7.09 9.35
C LYS A 286 -17.32 -6.70 8.01
N SER A 287 -18.15 -5.65 7.99
CA SER A 287 -18.78 -5.13 6.78
C SER A 287 -17.74 -4.60 5.78
N LEU A 288 -16.74 -3.85 6.27
CA LEU A 288 -15.66 -3.35 5.43
C LEU A 288 -14.82 -4.48 4.81
N TYR A 289 -14.49 -5.50 5.61
CA TYR A 289 -13.72 -6.64 5.15
C TYR A 289 -14.48 -7.49 4.14
N CYS A 290 -15.77 -7.79 4.37
CA CYS A 290 -16.58 -8.51 3.38
C CYS A 290 -16.67 -7.73 2.05
N ARG A 291 -16.84 -6.39 2.13
CA ARG A 291 -16.88 -5.53 0.94
C ARG A 291 -15.54 -5.49 0.21
N HIS A 292 -14.44 -5.47 0.95
CA HIS A 292 -13.09 -5.53 0.41
C HIS A 292 -12.86 -6.86 -0.30
N ALA A 293 -13.10 -8.00 0.37
CA ALA A 293 -12.97 -9.33 -0.19
C ALA A 293 -13.73 -9.46 -1.51
N ARG A 294 -15.01 -9.06 -1.53
CA ARG A 294 -15.84 -9.12 -2.74
C ARG A 294 -15.31 -8.26 -3.88
N ARG A 295 -14.88 -7.02 -3.59
CA ARG A 295 -14.29 -6.13 -4.61
C ARG A 295 -13.01 -6.73 -5.19
N THR A 296 -12.17 -7.33 -4.34
CA THR A 296 -10.92 -7.97 -4.76
C THR A 296 -11.18 -9.22 -5.60
N ILE A 297 -12.12 -10.07 -5.19
CA ILE A 297 -12.54 -11.26 -5.94
C ILE A 297 -13.13 -10.85 -7.30
N MET A 298 -14.05 -9.88 -7.35
CA MET A 298 -14.60 -9.37 -8.61
C MET A 298 -13.54 -8.77 -9.53
N TYR A 299 -12.53 -8.10 -8.95
CA TYR A 299 -11.42 -7.54 -9.71
C TYR A 299 -10.51 -8.63 -10.29
N LEU A 300 -10.19 -9.66 -9.51
CA LEU A 300 -9.41 -10.81 -9.96
C LEU A 300 -10.13 -11.59 -11.08
N HIS A 301 -11.44 -11.83 -10.93
CA HIS A 301 -12.26 -12.44 -11.98
C HIS A 301 -12.25 -11.66 -13.29
N ARG A 302 -12.11 -10.32 -13.24
CA ARG A 302 -11.97 -9.49 -14.46
C ARG A 302 -10.61 -9.61 -15.13
N LEU A 303 -9.56 -9.93 -14.37
CA LEU A 303 -8.19 -9.99 -14.88
C LEU A 303 -7.84 -11.36 -15.48
N SER A 304 -8.34 -12.45 -14.91
CA SER A 304 -7.95 -13.81 -15.29
C SER A 304 -9.09 -14.82 -15.11
N PRO A 305 -10.01 -14.93 -16.09
CA PRO A 305 -11.20 -15.77 -15.97
C PRO A 305 -10.96 -17.28 -16.09
N THR A 306 -9.78 -17.76 -16.52
CA THR A 306 -9.63 -19.16 -16.95
C THR A 306 -8.76 -20.08 -16.09
N PHE A 307 -7.68 -19.68 -15.42
CA PHE A 307 -6.85 -20.64 -14.63
C PHE A 307 -6.02 -20.07 -13.46
N ALA A 308 -5.93 -18.74 -13.27
CA ALA A 308 -5.11 -18.15 -12.19
C ALA A 308 -5.93 -17.70 -10.96
N SER A 309 -7.26 -17.81 -10.99
CA SER A 309 -8.12 -17.16 -9.98
C SER A 309 -7.90 -17.71 -8.58
N ASP A 310 -7.81 -19.02 -8.39
CA ASP A 310 -7.91 -19.58 -7.04
C ASP A 310 -6.62 -19.41 -6.25
N ILE A 311 -5.47 -19.62 -6.90
CA ILE A 311 -4.16 -19.34 -6.32
C ILE A 311 -4.00 -17.84 -6.08
N ASP A 312 -4.44 -16.97 -7.00
CA ASP A 312 -4.35 -15.52 -6.82
C ASP A 312 -5.31 -15.00 -5.73
N ILE A 313 -6.51 -15.59 -5.62
CA ILE A 313 -7.48 -15.29 -4.57
C ILE A 313 -6.91 -15.72 -3.21
N ALA A 314 -6.32 -16.91 -3.10
CA ALA A 314 -5.70 -17.40 -1.88
C ALA A 314 -4.48 -16.58 -1.46
N THR A 315 -3.62 -16.18 -2.41
CA THR A 315 -2.39 -15.41 -2.14
C THR A 315 -2.68 -13.95 -1.79
N ARG A 316 -3.66 -13.31 -2.44
CA ARG A 316 -4.11 -11.95 -2.06
C ARG A 316 -4.93 -11.93 -0.79
N GLY A 317 -5.66 -12.99 -0.53
CA GLY A 317 -6.42 -13.19 0.69
C GLY A 317 -5.58 -13.59 1.90
N GLY A 318 -6.26 -14.14 2.89
CA GLY A 318 -5.71 -14.72 4.09
C GLY A 318 -5.21 -13.68 5.08
N THR A 319 -4.24 -14.11 5.89
CA THR A 319 -3.61 -13.28 6.90
C THR A 319 -2.10 -13.25 6.71
N SER A 320 -1.46 -12.13 7.02
CA SER A 320 -0.02 -12.00 6.92
C SER A 320 0.56 -11.37 8.19
N ARG A 321 1.45 -12.13 8.84
CA ARG A 321 2.20 -11.64 10.01
C ARG A 321 3.26 -10.62 9.59
N THR A 322 3.87 -10.80 8.42
CA THR A 322 4.88 -9.88 7.89
C THR A 322 4.26 -8.53 7.56
N SER A 323 3.05 -8.48 6.98
CA SER A 323 2.36 -7.21 6.72
C SER A 323 2.01 -6.46 8.00
N ALA A 324 1.56 -7.18 9.03
CA ALA A 324 1.29 -6.60 10.34
C ALA A 324 2.55 -6.02 10.98
N PHE A 325 3.67 -6.75 10.93
CA PHE A 325 4.96 -6.29 11.46
C PHE A 325 5.49 -5.07 10.71
N VAL A 326 5.53 -5.10 9.37
CA VAL A 326 5.96 -3.96 8.55
C VAL A 326 5.07 -2.74 8.81
N GLY A 327 3.75 -2.94 8.89
CA GLY A 327 2.81 -1.89 9.24
C GLY A 327 3.07 -1.28 10.62
N MET A 328 3.38 -2.10 11.62
CA MET A 328 3.72 -1.65 12.97
C MET A 328 5.00 -0.79 12.98
N VAL A 329 6.07 -1.25 12.32
CA VAL A 329 7.33 -0.51 12.23
C VAL A 329 7.12 0.83 11.54
N LEU A 330 6.40 0.84 10.40
CA LEU A 330 6.11 2.06 9.65
C LEU A 330 5.24 3.03 10.46
N ALA A 331 4.24 2.52 11.20
CA ALA A 331 3.43 3.32 12.10
C ALA A 331 4.27 4.01 13.18
N ILE A 332 5.21 3.29 13.82
CA ILE A 332 6.12 3.86 14.83
C ILE A 332 6.96 4.98 14.22
N VAL A 333 7.58 4.73 13.06
CA VAL A 333 8.41 5.74 12.38
C VAL A 333 7.60 6.99 12.03
N VAL A 334 6.40 6.83 11.48
CA VAL A 334 5.52 7.97 11.13
C VAL A 334 5.08 8.73 12.38
N SER A 335 4.78 8.05 13.48
CA SER A 335 4.44 8.70 14.75
C SER A 335 5.61 9.52 15.32
N LEU A 336 6.84 9.00 15.27
CA LEU A 336 8.03 9.72 15.70
C LEU A 336 8.32 10.95 14.81
N LEU A 337 8.15 10.81 13.49
CA LEU A 337 8.28 11.93 12.56
C LEU A 337 7.22 13.00 12.80
N ALA A 338 5.96 12.59 12.99
CA ALA A 338 4.87 13.50 13.31
C ALA A 338 5.14 14.27 14.61
N TRP A 339 5.64 13.58 15.65
CA TRP A 339 6.08 14.21 16.88
C TRP A 339 7.16 15.27 16.62
N SER A 340 8.22 14.91 15.90
CA SER A 340 9.32 15.83 15.58
C SER A 340 8.84 17.07 14.79
N ILE A 341 7.90 16.90 13.87
CA ILE A 341 7.29 18.01 13.12
C ILE A 341 6.48 18.93 14.04
N VAL A 342 5.64 18.37 14.91
CA VAL A 342 4.83 19.14 15.87
C VAL A 342 5.73 19.96 16.80
N ASP A 343 6.79 19.36 17.32
CA ASP A 343 7.76 20.02 18.19
C ASP A 343 8.48 21.17 17.47
N THR A 344 8.92 20.93 16.23
CA THR A 344 9.57 21.95 15.39
C THR A 344 8.64 23.12 15.07
N LEU A 345 7.37 22.85 14.74
CA LEU A 345 6.37 23.88 14.48
C LEU A 345 6.09 24.69 15.76
N HIS A 346 5.97 24.01 16.90
CA HIS A 346 5.76 24.67 18.17
C HIS A 346 6.90 25.63 18.53
N ALA A 347 8.15 25.19 18.40
CA ALA A 347 9.33 26.02 18.64
C ALA A 347 9.37 27.27 17.75
N LYS A 348 8.90 27.16 16.50
CA LYS A 348 8.82 28.30 15.57
C LYS A 348 7.72 29.29 15.94
N PHE A 349 6.52 28.80 16.29
CA PHE A 349 5.39 29.68 16.59
C PHE A 349 5.54 30.38 17.94
N MET A 350 6.09 29.71 18.97
CA MET A 350 6.21 30.30 20.31
C MET A 350 7.39 31.26 20.50
N ARG A 351 8.44 31.17 19.69
CA ARG A 351 9.52 32.19 19.69
C ARG A 351 9.09 33.55 19.16
N SER A 352 7.85 33.69 18.68
CA SER A 352 7.35 34.91 18.06
C SER A 352 6.65 35.86 19.04
N ARG A 353 6.68 35.61 20.36
CA ARG A 353 6.38 36.70 21.30
C ARG A 353 7.61 37.61 21.36
N PRO A 354 7.56 38.84 20.82
CA PRO A 354 8.65 39.78 20.99
C PRO A 354 8.91 39.90 22.48
N ALA A 355 10.18 39.75 22.86
CA ALA A 355 10.66 40.12 24.18
C ALA A 355 10.01 41.45 24.54
N PHE A 356 9.32 41.46 25.67
CA PHE A 356 8.83 42.63 26.39
C PHE A 356 9.52 43.90 25.89
N SER A 357 8.87 44.68 25.03
CA SER A 357 9.24 46.07 24.86
C SER A 357 9.11 46.64 26.27
N LEU A 358 10.24 47.03 26.88
CA LEU A 358 10.25 47.74 28.15
C LEU A 358 9.13 48.80 28.07
N PRO A 359 8.14 48.79 28.98
CA PRO A 359 7.23 49.90 29.08
C PRO A 359 8.07 51.15 29.26
N ALA A 360 7.77 52.20 28.50
CA ALA A 360 8.38 53.51 28.67
C ALA A 360 8.42 53.84 30.16
N GLU A 361 9.62 54.19 30.61
CA GLU A 361 10.03 54.71 31.90
C GLU A 361 8.91 55.51 32.58
N LEU A 362 8.03 54.81 33.32
CA LEU A 362 7.08 55.43 34.22
C LEU A 362 7.85 55.72 35.50
N THR A 363 8.17 57.00 35.67
CA THR A 363 8.68 57.63 36.88
C THR A 363 8.11 56.95 38.12
N GLN A 364 8.95 56.21 38.84
CA GLN A 364 8.60 55.60 40.12
C GLN A 364 8.20 56.70 41.12
N PRO A 365 6.97 56.72 41.65
CA PRO A 365 6.72 57.37 42.92
C PRO A 365 7.26 56.44 44.01
N ASN A 366 8.02 57.03 44.93
CA ASN A 366 8.46 56.45 46.20
C ASN A 366 7.45 55.40 46.74
N ALA A 367 7.81 54.13 46.64
CA ALA A 367 7.13 53.05 47.35
C ALA A 367 8.16 52.33 48.20
N GLN A 368 7.94 52.42 49.51
CA GLN A 368 8.73 51.86 50.59
C GLN A 368 8.98 50.35 50.43
N PRO A 369 10.08 49.85 51.01
CA PRO A 369 10.43 48.44 50.97
C PRO A 369 9.51 47.62 51.88
N THR A 370 8.51 46.97 51.30
CA THR A 370 7.88 45.80 51.92
C THR A 370 8.66 44.55 51.54
N THR A 371 9.65 44.23 52.36
CA THR A 371 10.30 42.92 52.43
C THR A 371 9.27 41.83 52.67
N SER A 372 8.86 41.12 51.61
CA SER A 372 8.25 39.79 51.69
C SER A 372 9.30 38.76 51.26
N PRO A 373 9.91 38.01 52.20
CA PRO A 373 11.07 37.14 51.93
C PRO A 373 10.74 35.77 51.31
N ALA A 374 9.47 35.48 51.00
CA ALA A 374 9.05 34.12 50.63
C ALA A 374 9.29 33.75 49.14
N THR A 375 9.17 34.70 48.22
CA THR A 375 9.20 34.41 46.78
C THR A 375 10.62 34.22 46.24
N GLY A 376 11.60 35.00 46.73
CA GLY A 376 12.98 34.92 46.27
C GLY A 376 13.64 33.56 46.52
N ARG A 377 13.25 32.85 47.58
CA ARG A 377 13.84 31.55 47.93
C ARG A 377 13.41 30.42 46.98
N GLN A 378 12.20 30.47 46.45
CA GLN A 378 11.72 29.47 45.47
C GLN A 378 12.38 29.66 44.11
N ASP A 379 12.50 30.91 43.64
CA ASP A 379 13.17 31.19 42.37
C ASP A 379 14.66 30.80 42.42
N GLU A 380 15.33 31.04 43.55
CA GLU A 380 16.72 30.64 43.76
C GLU A 380 16.90 29.12 43.79
N LEU A 381 15.95 28.38 44.37
CA LEU A 381 15.94 26.92 44.31
C LEU A 381 15.76 26.40 42.88
N LEU A 382 14.83 26.96 42.11
CA LEU A 382 14.60 26.57 40.72
C LEU A 382 15.81 26.87 39.83
N VAL A 383 16.48 28.02 40.04
CA VAL A 383 17.73 28.34 39.33
C VAL A 383 18.82 27.33 39.67
N ASN A 384 18.96 26.94 40.93
CA ASN A 384 19.94 25.93 41.35
C ASN A 384 19.61 24.54 40.80
N GLU A 385 18.34 24.13 40.76
CA GLU A 385 17.92 22.86 40.15
C GLU A 385 18.26 22.81 38.65
N ASN A 386 18.01 23.91 37.92
CA ASN A 386 18.34 24.00 36.50
C ASN A 386 19.85 23.90 36.26
N LYS A 387 20.67 24.56 37.09
CA LYS A 387 22.14 24.47 37.02
C LYS A 387 22.65 23.07 37.34
N TRP A 388 21.98 22.36 38.26
CA TRP A 388 22.32 20.98 38.61
C TRP A 388 22.08 20.02 37.45
N VAL A 389 20.91 20.12 36.80
CA VAL A 389 20.57 19.32 35.62
C VAL A 389 21.52 19.62 34.45
N ALA A 390 21.83 20.91 34.21
CA ALA A 390 22.79 21.32 33.19
C ALA A 390 24.18 20.73 33.45
N THR A 391 24.67 20.80 34.69
CA THR A 391 25.96 20.23 35.11
C THR A 391 26.02 18.73 34.89
N ARG A 392 24.99 17.98 35.31
CA ARG A 392 24.94 16.52 35.16
C ARG A 392 24.96 16.09 33.69
N ASN A 393 24.22 16.80 32.84
CA ASN A 393 24.24 16.54 31.40
C ASN A 393 25.62 16.83 30.79
N LYS A 394 26.26 17.92 31.21
CA LYS A 394 27.59 18.32 30.74
C LYS A 394 28.67 17.30 31.15
N LEU A 395 28.67 16.86 32.41
CA LEU A 395 29.57 15.81 32.90
C LEU A 395 29.40 14.50 32.12
N ARG A 396 28.16 14.12 31.76
CA ARG A 396 27.89 12.93 30.96
C ARG A 396 28.47 13.03 29.55
N LEU A 397 28.26 14.16 28.88
CA LEU A 397 28.76 14.40 27.53
C LEU A 397 30.30 14.46 27.50
N LEU A 398 30.90 15.18 28.46
CA LEU A 398 32.34 15.23 28.62
C LEU A 398 32.91 13.84 28.90
N GLY A 399 32.27 13.09 29.80
CA GLY A 399 32.63 11.70 30.10
C GLY A 399 32.60 10.79 28.88
N GLN A 400 31.64 10.93 27.98
CA GLN A 400 31.61 10.16 26.73
C GLN A 400 32.79 10.48 25.81
N ARG A 401 33.14 11.78 25.66
CA ARG A 401 34.29 12.20 24.85
C ARG A 401 35.62 11.74 25.44
N VAL A 402 35.79 11.88 26.76
CA VAL A 402 36.97 11.38 27.48
C VAL A 402 37.14 9.88 27.29
N ASN A 403 36.05 9.11 27.38
CA ASN A 403 36.12 7.67 27.17
C ASN A 403 36.53 7.30 25.74
N ALA A 404 35.98 7.97 24.72
CA ALA A 404 36.37 7.74 23.33
C ALA A 404 37.86 8.03 23.13
N TRP A 405 38.34 9.17 23.66
CA TRP A 405 39.74 9.54 23.61
C TRP A 405 40.67 8.55 24.34
N LEU A 406 40.27 8.04 25.51
CA LEU A 406 41.04 7.02 26.24
C LEU A 406 41.13 5.68 25.49
N VAL A 407 40.08 5.32 24.74
CA VAL A 407 40.07 4.11 23.89
C VAL A 407 40.96 4.29 22.67
N ASP A 408 40.86 5.44 21.99
CA ASP A 408 41.62 5.74 20.76
C ASP A 408 43.11 6.00 21.04
N GLY A 409 43.43 6.62 22.18
CA GLY A 409 44.80 7.00 22.57
C GLY A 409 45.72 5.83 22.95
N GLY A 410 45.27 4.59 22.83
CA GLY A 410 46.11 3.41 23.00
C GLY A 410 46.74 3.30 24.40
N ARG A 411 45.92 3.21 25.45
CA ARG A 411 46.17 2.67 26.83
C ARG A 411 47.45 3.05 27.60
N SER A 412 48.35 3.87 27.07
CA SER A 412 49.71 4.07 27.61
C SER A 412 49.89 5.40 28.35
N ALA A 413 48.90 6.29 28.31
CA ALA A 413 48.87 7.43 29.22
C ALA A 413 48.54 6.95 30.63
N ASP A 414 49.50 7.12 31.55
CA ASP A 414 49.28 6.93 32.98
C ASP A 414 48.13 7.83 33.44
N MET A 415 46.94 7.24 33.64
CA MET A 415 45.71 7.98 33.96
C MET A 415 45.88 8.82 35.23
N ALA A 416 46.80 8.45 36.12
CA ALA A 416 47.09 9.20 37.34
C ALA A 416 47.71 10.59 37.07
N GLN A 417 48.33 10.78 35.91
CA GLN A 417 48.98 12.05 35.52
C GLN A 417 48.10 12.91 34.62
N VAL A 418 46.95 12.40 34.18
CA VAL A 418 46.05 13.13 33.29
C VAL A 418 45.24 14.15 34.10
N ASP A 419 45.39 15.43 33.76
CA ASP A 419 44.55 16.52 34.25
C ASP A 419 43.51 16.97 33.20
N ILE A 420 42.46 17.65 33.65
CA ILE A 420 41.39 18.19 32.81
C ILE A 420 41.93 19.10 31.70
N ASP A 421 43.05 19.79 31.92
CA ASP A 421 43.67 20.65 30.90
C ASP A 421 44.34 19.87 29.78
N THR A 422 44.93 18.73 30.13
CA THR A 422 45.50 17.82 29.13
C THR A 422 44.39 17.23 28.27
N ILE A 423 43.29 16.83 28.92
CA ILE A 423 42.08 16.34 28.25
C ILE A 423 41.50 17.42 27.33
N ALA A 424 41.32 18.65 27.84
CA ALA A 424 40.75 19.75 27.07
C ALA A 424 41.58 20.07 25.84
N LYS A 425 42.92 20.09 25.97
CA LYS A 425 43.83 20.28 24.85
C LYS A 425 43.75 19.14 23.84
N ALA A 426 43.73 17.88 24.31
CA ALA A 426 43.69 16.71 23.43
C ALA A 426 42.37 16.59 22.64
N LEU A 427 41.25 17.00 23.25
CA LEU A 427 39.92 16.97 22.66
C LEU A 427 39.54 18.29 21.94
N ALA A 428 40.46 19.27 21.86
CA ALA A 428 40.21 20.61 21.35
C ALA A 428 38.96 21.27 21.95
N LEU A 429 38.75 21.11 23.25
CA LEU A 429 37.61 21.68 23.98
C LEU A 429 37.81 23.17 24.23
N GLY A 430 36.72 23.95 24.16
CA GLY A 430 36.74 25.35 24.56
C GLY A 430 36.80 25.50 26.09
N SER A 431 37.20 26.69 26.57
CA SER A 431 37.22 26.98 28.02
C SER A 431 35.86 26.72 28.67
N GLN A 432 34.78 27.10 27.99
CA GLN A 432 33.40 26.89 28.42
C GLN A 432 33.03 25.42 28.57
N ASP A 433 33.62 24.50 27.81
CA ASP A 433 33.30 23.05 27.90
C ASP A 433 33.83 22.42 29.19
N THR A 434 34.84 23.04 29.80
CA THR A 434 35.46 22.59 31.06
C THR A 434 34.83 23.19 32.31
N LEU A 435 33.85 24.09 32.16
CA LEU A 435 33.10 24.69 33.27
C LEU A 435 31.79 23.93 33.51
N ASP A 436 31.26 23.94 34.72
CA ASP A 436 29.94 23.40 35.07
C ASP A 436 28.82 24.44 34.90
N GLY A 437 27.62 24.16 35.41
CA GLY A 437 26.47 25.07 35.38
C GLY A 437 26.59 26.28 36.32
N TRP A 438 27.61 26.33 37.18
CA TRP A 438 27.95 27.46 38.04
C TRP A 438 29.22 28.18 37.58
N ASP A 439 29.64 27.97 36.33
CA ASP A 439 30.86 28.52 35.73
C ASP A 439 32.15 28.14 36.48
N ARG A 440 32.14 27.00 37.17
CA ARG A 440 33.30 26.48 37.91
C ARG A 440 33.94 25.32 37.16
N ARG A 441 35.25 25.16 37.33
CA ARG A 441 36.01 24.17 36.58
C ARG A 441 35.73 22.75 37.05
N ILE A 442 35.42 21.86 36.11
CA ILE A 442 35.26 20.43 36.36
C ILE A 442 36.64 19.82 36.63
N ARG A 443 36.73 18.93 37.62
CA ARG A 443 37.95 18.21 37.97
C ARG A 443 37.91 16.77 37.44
N PHE A 444 39.01 16.31 36.87
CA PHE A 444 39.23 14.91 36.53
C PHE A 444 40.05 14.23 37.63
N ARG A 445 39.69 13.01 38.01
CA ARG A 445 40.45 12.18 38.95
C ARG A 445 40.42 10.72 38.48
N ALA A 446 41.60 10.12 38.32
CA ALA A 446 41.69 8.68 38.07
C ALA A 446 41.30 7.88 39.33
N GLU A 447 40.56 6.79 39.17
CA GLU A 447 40.08 5.95 40.26
C GLU A 447 40.13 4.47 39.84
N GLY A 448 41.16 3.76 40.30
CA GLY A 448 41.38 2.35 39.94
C GLY A 448 41.54 2.15 38.42
N ASN A 449 40.69 1.29 37.84
CA ASN A 449 40.62 1.05 36.39
C ASN A 449 39.68 2.03 35.66
N GLY A 450 39.33 3.15 36.28
CA GLY A 450 38.38 4.11 35.76
C GLY A 450 38.76 5.54 36.10
N TYR A 451 37.79 6.43 35.93
CA TYR A 451 37.94 7.83 36.27
C TYR A 451 36.62 8.42 36.77
N ARG A 452 36.76 9.57 37.43
CA ARG A 452 35.68 10.40 37.94
C ARG A 452 35.84 11.83 37.44
N LEU A 453 34.74 12.40 36.94
CA LEU A 453 34.59 13.83 36.69
C LEU A 453 33.74 14.42 37.83
N ILE A 454 34.19 15.52 38.42
CA ILE A 454 33.59 16.11 39.61
C ILE A 454 33.34 17.60 39.35
N SER A 455 32.12 18.07 39.60
CA SER A 455 31.80 19.49 39.80
C SER A 455 31.58 19.73 41.30
N ALA A 456 32.07 20.87 41.78
CA ALA A 456 31.97 21.29 43.18
C ALA A 456 30.58 21.79 43.57
N GLY A 457 29.57 21.64 42.72
CA GLY A 457 28.20 22.00 43.06
C GLY A 457 27.97 23.50 43.30
N PRO A 458 26.85 23.85 43.94
CA PRO A 458 26.50 25.23 44.28
C PRO A 458 27.44 25.86 45.31
N ASP A 459 28.01 25.11 46.25
CA ASP A 459 28.87 25.69 47.29
C ASP A 459 30.30 26.02 46.81
N GLY A 460 30.79 25.30 45.79
CA GLY A 460 32.09 25.53 45.15
C GLY A 460 33.24 24.85 45.85
N GLN A 461 32.96 23.96 46.81
CA GLN A 461 33.94 23.24 47.59
C GLN A 461 33.83 21.75 47.30
N PHE A 462 34.88 21.18 46.71
CA PHE A 462 34.96 19.75 46.48
C PHE A 462 35.05 18.97 47.80
N GLY A 463 34.41 17.80 47.84
CA GLY A 463 34.40 16.89 48.98
C GLY A 463 33.13 16.97 49.82
N ASN A 464 32.15 17.77 49.39
CA ASN A 464 30.87 17.93 50.07
C ASN A 464 29.77 17.07 49.44
N THR A 465 28.63 16.99 50.11
CA THR A 465 27.50 16.14 49.67
C THR A 465 26.78 16.68 48.44
N ASP A 466 27.03 17.93 48.05
CA ASP A 466 26.45 18.59 46.87
C ASP A 466 27.31 18.46 45.61
N ASP A 467 28.48 17.80 45.70
CA ASP A 467 29.31 17.46 44.55
C ASP A 467 28.52 16.65 43.51
N VAL A 468 28.60 17.09 42.25
CA VAL A 468 28.01 16.35 41.12
C VAL A 468 29.09 15.51 40.46
N GLU A 469 28.93 14.19 40.53
CA GLU A 469 29.93 13.26 40.04
C GLU A 469 29.45 12.45 38.82
N TYR A 470 30.36 12.21 37.89
CA TYR A 470 30.23 11.20 36.85
C TYR A 470 31.39 10.21 36.96
N ARG A 471 31.08 8.94 37.21
CA ARG A 471 32.06 7.85 37.35
C ARG A 471 31.95 6.90 36.16
N ARG A 472 33.09 6.44 35.65
CA ARG A 472 33.14 5.41 34.61
C ARG A 472 34.29 4.45 34.86
N ILE A 473 33.98 3.16 34.84
CA ILE A 473 34.96 2.08 34.83
C ILE A 473 35.34 1.84 33.37
N VAL A 474 36.62 1.83 33.06
CA VAL A 474 37.12 1.45 31.74
C VAL A 474 37.35 -0.06 31.80
N GLU A 475 36.34 -0.83 31.41
CA GLU A 475 36.47 -2.29 31.32
C GLU A 475 37.56 -2.67 30.31
N ARG A 476 38.29 -3.74 30.66
CA ARG A 476 39.47 -4.20 29.93
C ARG A 476 39.15 -4.93 28.64
#